data_AF-A0A453SC05-F1
#
_entry.id   AF-A0A453SC05-F1
#
_cell.length_a   1.000
_cell.length_b   1.000
_cell.length_c   1.000
_cell.angle_alpha   90.00
_cell.angle_beta   90.00
_cell.angle_gamma   90.00
#
_symmetry.space_group_name_H-M   'P 1'
#
loop_
_entity.id
_entity.type
_entity.pdbx_description
1 polymer ?
#
loop_
_entity_poly.entity_id
_entity_poly.type
_entity_poly.pdbx_seq_one_letter_code
_entity_poly.pdbx_strand_id
1 'polypeptide(L)'
;MESFLSELGHAVNVRHPNVARLVGVGLEGGEHLVFPFSRLGCLSRRLHGGSGEEGTMPWEARYKVAICDFGLAKWLPAKLTHYQVTTFEGTFGYVPPEYTTHGIFNEKTDVFAFGVVLLELLTGRRAIDGKNHSLIAWVRSFLSSKDEVLKMVDPALGGRYDVEQLRRVMHAAQLCIHTSPAQRPRMSQLA
;
A
#
# COMPACT_ATOMS: atom_id res chain seq x y z
N MET A 1 13.72 -11.69 18.56
CA MET A 1 13.35 -13.11 18.44
C MET A 1 11.89 -13.34 18.05
N GLU A 2 10.87 -12.97 18.85
CA GLU A 2 9.47 -13.27 18.49
C GLU A 2 9.00 -12.59 17.21
N SER A 3 9.27 -11.29 17.04
CA SER A 3 8.95 -10.55 15.81
C SER A 3 9.67 -11.11 14.58
N PHE A 4 10.95 -11.43 14.73
CA PHE A 4 11.76 -12.06 13.68
C PHE A 4 11.21 -13.42 13.24
N LEU A 5 10.86 -14.30 14.19
CA LEU A 5 10.29 -15.61 13.87
C LEU A 5 8.90 -15.50 13.24
N SER A 6 8.10 -14.52 13.67
CA SER A 6 6.81 -14.21 13.04
C SER A 6 7.00 -13.81 11.58
N GLU A 7 7.87 -12.84 11.31
CA GLU A 7 8.16 -12.37 9.96
C GLU A 7 8.74 -13.48 9.07
N LEU A 8 9.70 -14.25 9.60
CA LEU A 8 10.26 -15.43 8.92
C LEU A 8 9.16 -16.44 8.55
N GLY A 9 8.25 -16.71 9.48
CA GLY A 9 7.11 -17.60 9.28
C GLY A 9 6.20 -17.12 8.14
N HIS A 10 5.93 -15.83 8.04
CA HIS A 10 5.18 -15.26 6.91
C HIS A 10 5.98 -15.34 5.59
N ALA A 11 7.23 -14.89 5.60
CA ALA A 11 8.07 -14.80 4.40
C ALA A 11 8.38 -16.16 3.75
N VAL A 12 8.48 -17.23 4.54
CA VAL A 12 8.73 -18.60 4.03
C VAL A 12 7.50 -19.22 3.39
N ASN A 13 6.30 -18.89 3.89
CA ASN A 13 5.04 -19.52 3.47
C ASN A 13 4.33 -18.82 2.31
N VAL A 14 4.82 -17.66 1.85
CA VAL A 14 4.21 -16.92 0.74
C VAL A 14 5.12 -16.99 -0.49
N ARG A 15 4.58 -17.50 -1.61
CA ARG A 15 5.26 -17.54 -2.91
C ARG A 15 4.37 -16.94 -3.99
N HIS A 16 4.74 -15.77 -4.48
CA HIS A 16 4.00 -15.05 -5.52
C HIS A 16 4.94 -14.10 -6.29
N PRO A 17 4.76 -13.87 -7.61
CA PRO A 17 5.59 -12.93 -8.38
C PRO A 17 5.57 -11.48 -7.85
N ASN A 18 4.51 -11.09 -7.15
CA ASN A 18 4.37 -9.76 -6.51
C ASN A 18 4.67 -9.79 -5.00
N VAL A 19 5.42 -10.78 -4.53
CA VAL A 19 5.90 -10.86 -3.14
C VAL A 19 7.42 -11.08 -3.15
N ALA A 20 8.14 -10.28 -2.38
CA ALA A 20 9.59 -10.43 -2.24
C ALA A 20 9.92 -11.80 -1.64
N ARG A 21 10.72 -12.58 -2.38
CA ARG A 21 11.10 -13.94 -1.97
C ARG A 21 12.27 -13.87 -0.99
N LEU A 22 12.10 -14.44 0.20
CA LEU A 22 13.20 -14.65 1.13
C LEU A 22 14.25 -15.58 0.50
N VAL A 23 15.53 -15.20 0.58
CA VAL A 23 16.65 -16.00 0.06
C VAL A 23 17.54 -16.57 1.15
N GLY A 24 17.52 -16.02 2.36
CA GLY A 24 18.31 -16.52 3.47
C GLY A 24 18.01 -15.84 4.80
N VAL A 25 18.64 -16.34 5.85
CA VAL A 25 18.60 -15.78 7.21
C VAL A 25 20.02 -15.70 7.76
N GLY A 26 20.30 -14.66 8.54
CA GLY A 26 21.56 -14.48 9.27
C GLY A 26 21.30 -14.33 10.75
N LEU A 27 22.13 -14.97 11.58
CA LEU A 27 22.06 -14.90 13.05
C LEU A 27 23.35 -14.35 13.67
N GLU A 28 24.43 -14.28 12.89
CA GLU A 28 25.71 -13.76 13.35
C GLU A 28 25.64 -12.23 13.46
N GLY A 29 25.85 -11.70 14.65
CA GLY A 29 25.76 -10.26 14.93
C GLY A 29 24.33 -9.71 15.05
N GLY A 30 23.30 -10.56 14.91
CA GLY A 30 21.91 -10.14 15.01
C GLY A 30 20.97 -11.01 14.17
N GLU A 31 19.66 -10.75 14.30
CA GLU A 31 18.61 -11.43 13.55
C GLU A 31 18.39 -10.70 12.21
N HIS A 32 18.68 -11.37 11.09
CA HIS A 32 18.65 -10.77 9.75
C HIS A 32 17.88 -11.62 8.75
N LEU A 33 17.01 -10.98 7.98
CA LEU A 33 16.36 -11.58 6.81
C LEU A 33 17.04 -11.09 5.53
N VAL A 34 17.34 -12.01 4.62
CA VAL A 34 18.04 -11.72 3.38
C VAL A 34 17.07 -11.82 2.21
N PHE A 35 16.97 -10.74 1.43
CA PHE A 35 16.13 -10.62 0.23
C PHE A 35 16.96 -10.22 -0.99
N PRO A 36 16.48 -10.49 -2.22
CA PRO A 36 17.08 -9.95 -3.44
C PRO A 36 17.11 -8.42 -3.40
N PHE A 37 18.25 -7.84 -3.78
CA PHE A 37 18.38 -6.39 -3.85
C PHE A 37 17.60 -5.83 -5.04
N SER A 38 16.67 -4.91 -4.77
CA SER A 38 15.99 -4.11 -5.80
C SER A 38 16.77 -2.83 -6.06
N ARG A 39 17.34 -2.69 -7.26
CA ARG A 39 18.05 -1.45 -7.67
C ARG A 39 17.12 -0.23 -7.67
N LEU A 40 15.85 -0.44 -8.02
CA LEU A 40 14.81 0.58 -8.02
C LEU A 40 14.36 0.99 -6.60
N GLY A 41 14.83 0.31 -5.55
CA GLY A 41 14.45 0.61 -4.17
C GLY A 41 12.96 0.40 -3.88
N CYS A 42 12.41 1.21 -2.97
CA CYS A 42 11.01 1.14 -2.54
C CYS A 42 10.14 2.19 -3.23
N LEU A 43 8.83 1.92 -3.27
CA LEU A 43 7.86 2.78 -3.95
C LEU A 43 7.88 4.23 -3.45
N SER A 44 7.92 4.43 -2.12
CA SER A 44 7.95 5.77 -1.52
C SER A 44 9.16 6.59 -1.99
N ARG A 45 10.33 5.96 -2.13
CA ARG A 45 11.53 6.64 -2.65
C ARG A 45 11.39 6.95 -4.14
N ARG A 46 10.84 6.04 -4.94
CA ARG A 46 10.65 6.24 -6.39
C ARG A 46 9.59 7.31 -6.72
N LEU A 47 8.56 7.44 -5.90
CA LEU A 47 7.51 8.45 -6.09
C LEU A 47 7.89 9.82 -5.51
N HIS A 48 8.57 9.88 -4.36
CA HIS A 48 8.71 11.12 -3.60
C HIS A 48 10.16 11.55 -3.32
N GLY A 49 11.15 10.73 -3.67
CA GLY A 49 12.57 10.99 -3.40
C GLY A 49 13.24 12.01 -4.32
N GLY A 50 12.48 12.63 -5.24
CA GLY A 50 13.01 13.52 -6.27
C GLY A 50 13.54 12.78 -7.49
N SER A 51 13.77 13.51 -8.59
CA SER A 51 14.37 12.98 -9.81
C SER A 51 15.88 12.79 -9.62
N GLY A 52 16.27 11.68 -8.99
CA GLY A 52 17.65 11.17 -9.05
C GLY A 52 18.00 10.69 -10.46
N GLU A 53 19.17 10.05 -10.63
CA GLU A 53 19.65 9.52 -11.92
C GLU A 53 18.63 8.59 -12.62
N GLU A 54 17.77 7.91 -11.86
CA GLU A 54 16.74 6.99 -12.39
C GLU A 54 15.51 7.68 -13.00
N GLY A 55 15.39 9.01 -12.89
CA GLY A 55 14.27 9.78 -13.43
C GLY A 55 12.90 9.43 -12.82
N THR A 56 11.85 10.02 -13.40
CA THR A 56 10.45 9.82 -12.98
C THR A 56 10.00 8.37 -13.18
N MET A 57 9.27 7.81 -12.22
CA MET A 57 8.64 6.49 -12.36
C MET A 57 7.55 6.51 -13.46
N PRO A 58 7.75 5.81 -14.59
CA PRO A 58 6.79 5.81 -15.70
C PRO A 58 5.52 5.04 -15.33
N TRP A 59 4.43 5.28 -16.06
CA TRP A 59 3.13 4.64 -15.83
C TRP A 59 3.23 3.11 -15.79
N GLU A 60 4.03 2.52 -16.68
CA GLU A 60 4.18 1.08 -16.83
C GLU A 60 4.89 0.40 -15.65
N ALA A 61 5.71 1.16 -14.93
CA ALA A 61 6.39 0.67 -13.74
C ALA A 61 5.48 0.69 -12.51
N ARG A 62 4.46 1.57 -12.47
CA ARG A 62 3.60 1.79 -11.30
C ARG A 62 2.76 0.57 -10.91
N TYR A 63 2.56 -0.37 -11.83
CA TYR A 63 1.86 -1.64 -11.57
C TYR A 63 2.77 -2.88 -11.55
N LYS A 64 4.10 -2.70 -11.60
CA LYS A 64 5.10 -3.78 -11.43
C LYS A 64 5.76 -3.71 -10.06
N VAL A 65 4.94 -3.82 -9.03
CA VAL A 65 5.36 -3.69 -7.62
C VAL A 65 5.28 -5.05 -6.93
N ALA A 66 6.18 -5.28 -5.98
CA ALA A 66 6.16 -6.44 -5.09
C ALA A 66 6.04 -5.96 -3.64
N ILE A 67 5.32 -6.72 -2.83
CA ILE A 67 5.17 -6.47 -1.39
C ILE A 67 6.35 -7.13 -0.66
N CYS A 68 6.90 -6.45 0.32
CA CYS A 68 7.87 -6.96 1.28
C CYS A 68 7.51 -6.46 2.68
N ASP A 69 8.30 -6.85 3.68
CA ASP A 69 8.15 -6.47 5.09
C ASP A 69 6.86 -7.05 5.72
N PHE A 70 7.01 -8.20 6.37
CA PHE A 70 5.91 -8.89 7.04
C PHE A 70 5.97 -8.73 8.56
N GLY A 71 6.74 -7.75 9.07
CA GLY A 71 6.99 -7.59 10.51
C GLY A 71 5.73 -7.36 11.35
N LEU A 72 4.69 -6.79 10.74
CA LEU A 72 3.38 -6.55 11.37
C LEU A 72 2.28 -7.51 10.91
N ALA A 73 2.59 -8.44 9.99
CA ALA A 73 1.59 -9.37 9.49
C ALA A 73 1.06 -10.27 10.62
N LYS A 74 -0.22 -10.61 10.54
CA LYS A 74 -0.89 -11.50 11.50
C LYS A 74 -1.65 -12.60 10.75
N TRP A 75 -1.51 -13.84 11.20
CA TRP A 75 -2.35 -14.94 10.72
C TRP A 75 -3.73 -14.81 11.34
N LEU A 76 -4.79 -14.65 10.54
CA LEU A 76 -6.16 -14.70 11.04
C LEU A 76 -6.66 -16.16 11.03
N PRO A 77 -6.97 -16.77 12.19
CA PRO A 77 -7.50 -18.13 12.23
C PRO A 77 -8.85 -18.20 11.52
N ALA A 78 -9.15 -19.32 10.86
CA ALA A 78 -10.37 -19.47 10.04
C ALA A 78 -11.70 -19.22 10.77
N LYS A 79 -11.72 -19.34 12.10
CA LYS A 79 -12.90 -19.11 12.94
C LYS A 79 -13.09 -17.64 13.35
N LEU A 80 -12.10 -16.79 13.10
CA LEU A 80 -12.10 -15.41 13.54
C LEU A 80 -12.35 -14.48 12.34
N THR A 81 -13.25 -13.52 12.51
CA THR A 81 -13.56 -12.52 11.46
C THR A 81 -12.66 -11.30 11.51
N HIS A 82 -12.06 -11.03 12.67
CA HIS A 82 -11.20 -9.88 12.92
C HIS A 82 -10.42 -10.08 14.23
N TYR A 83 -9.26 -9.45 14.31
CA TYR A 83 -8.61 -9.16 15.58
C TYR A 83 -9.17 -7.87 16.17
N GLN A 84 -9.13 -7.78 17.49
CA GLN A 84 -9.37 -6.55 18.22
C GLN A 84 -8.17 -6.29 19.13
N VAL A 85 -7.53 -5.14 18.96
CA VAL A 85 -6.30 -4.77 19.69
C VAL A 85 -6.49 -3.46 20.44
N THR A 86 -5.75 -3.30 21.54
CA THR A 86 -5.72 -2.05 22.32
C THR A 86 -4.49 -1.19 22.01
N THR A 87 -3.43 -1.80 21.47
CA THR A 87 -2.22 -1.13 21.00
C THR A 87 -2.25 -1.04 19.48
N PHE A 88 -2.09 0.17 18.95
CA PHE A 88 -2.12 0.43 17.52
C PHE A 88 -0.71 0.36 16.93
N GLU A 89 -0.54 -0.48 15.91
CA GLU A 89 0.67 -0.59 15.11
C GLU A 89 0.30 -0.27 13.65
N GLY A 90 1.14 0.51 12.97
CA GLY A 90 0.92 0.84 11.57
C GLY A 90 1.41 2.23 11.19
N THR A 91 1.41 2.50 9.88
CA THR A 91 1.86 3.78 9.34
C THR A 91 0.68 4.73 9.18
N PHE A 92 0.75 5.89 9.84
CA PHE A 92 -0.28 6.92 9.74
C PHE A 92 -0.54 7.31 8.28
N GLY A 93 -1.83 7.43 7.90
CA GLY A 93 -2.26 7.65 6.51
C GLY A 93 -2.73 6.39 5.77
N TYR A 94 -2.24 5.22 6.14
CA TYR A 94 -2.66 3.93 5.58
C TYR A 94 -3.67 3.19 6.47
N VAL A 95 -3.81 3.66 7.70
CA VAL A 95 -4.66 3.05 8.71
C VAL A 95 -6.11 3.48 8.53
N PRO A 96 -7.07 2.53 8.46
CA PRO A 96 -8.48 2.84 8.33
C PRO A 96 -9.11 3.28 9.66
N PRO A 97 -10.25 4.01 9.61
CA PRO A 97 -10.87 4.60 10.79
C PRO A 97 -11.39 3.58 11.80
N GLU A 98 -11.84 2.39 11.36
CA GLU A 98 -12.30 1.34 12.29
C GLU A 98 -11.17 0.73 13.10
N TYR A 99 -9.93 0.72 12.57
CA TYR A 99 -8.78 0.27 13.33
C TYR A 99 -8.44 1.28 14.42
N THR A 100 -8.33 2.58 14.10
CA THR A 100 -8.01 3.61 15.11
C THR A 100 -9.10 3.81 16.16
N THR A 101 -10.36 3.63 15.78
CA THR A 101 -11.50 3.92 16.68
C THR A 101 -11.85 2.73 17.57
N HIS A 102 -11.78 1.51 17.03
CA HIS A 102 -12.28 0.31 17.71
C HIS A 102 -11.21 -0.78 17.90
N GLY A 103 -10.01 -0.59 17.36
CA GLY A 103 -8.97 -1.62 17.35
C GLY A 103 -9.23 -2.76 16.39
N ILE A 104 -10.18 -2.63 15.46
CA ILE A 104 -10.60 -3.71 14.56
C ILE A 104 -9.60 -3.87 13.42
N PHE A 105 -9.03 -5.07 13.30
CA PHE A 105 -8.02 -5.42 12.29
C PHE A 105 -8.42 -6.72 11.56
N ASN A 106 -8.49 -6.68 10.23
CA ASN A 106 -8.84 -7.83 9.38
C ASN A 106 -8.41 -7.58 7.92
N GLU A 107 -8.81 -8.44 6.97
CA GLU A 107 -8.43 -8.29 5.57
C GLU A 107 -8.92 -6.97 4.94
N LYS A 108 -9.98 -6.35 5.49
CA LYS A 108 -10.48 -5.05 5.01
C LYS A 108 -9.59 -3.89 5.40
N THR A 109 -8.76 -4.02 6.44
CA THR A 109 -7.77 -3.00 6.76
C THR A 109 -6.66 -2.97 5.72
N ASP A 110 -6.26 -4.14 5.21
CA ASP A 110 -5.29 -4.25 4.11
C ASP A 110 -5.86 -3.69 2.79
N VAL A 111 -7.15 -3.95 2.51
CA VAL A 111 -7.82 -3.37 1.33
C VAL A 111 -7.82 -1.85 1.38
N PHE A 112 -8.04 -1.25 2.56
CA PHE A 112 -7.98 0.20 2.71
C PHE A 112 -6.57 0.75 2.46
N ALA A 113 -5.56 0.14 3.10
CA ALA A 113 -4.17 0.53 2.90
C ALA A 113 -3.74 0.41 1.43
N PHE A 114 -4.17 -0.65 0.73
CA PHE A 114 -3.98 -0.81 -0.71
C PHE A 114 -4.62 0.32 -1.51
N GLY A 115 -5.84 0.72 -1.17
CA GLY A 115 -6.51 1.87 -1.77
C GLY A 115 -5.69 3.16 -1.64
N VAL A 116 -5.06 3.39 -0.48
CA VAL A 116 -4.16 4.54 -0.28
C VAL A 116 -2.94 4.44 -1.18
N VAL A 117 -2.31 3.27 -1.29
CA VAL A 117 -1.17 3.04 -2.21
C VAL A 117 -1.57 3.32 -3.66
N LEU A 118 -2.76 2.91 -4.10
CA LEU A 118 -3.26 3.26 -5.44
C LEU A 118 -3.38 4.77 -5.63
N LEU A 119 -3.85 5.51 -4.63
CA LEU A 119 -3.90 6.97 -4.71
C LEU A 119 -2.49 7.59 -4.78
N GLU A 120 -1.52 7.07 -4.05
CA GLU A 120 -0.13 7.54 -4.15
C GLU A 120 0.45 7.29 -5.55
N LEU A 121 0.17 6.12 -6.13
CA LEU A 121 0.57 5.77 -7.50
C LEU A 121 -0.08 6.67 -8.54
N LEU A 122 -1.34 7.07 -8.36
CA LEU A 122 -2.05 7.96 -9.29
C LEU A 122 -1.58 9.41 -9.19
N THR A 123 -1.29 9.88 -7.98
CA THR A 123 -1.12 11.32 -7.69
C THR A 123 0.33 11.73 -7.49
N GLY A 124 1.24 10.78 -7.25
CA GLY A 124 2.63 11.06 -6.88
C GLY A 124 2.77 11.71 -5.50
N ARG A 125 1.69 11.83 -4.74
CA ARG A 125 1.65 12.45 -3.41
C ARG A 125 1.78 11.41 -2.32
N ARG A 126 2.34 11.80 -1.18
CA ARG A 126 2.41 10.97 0.03
C ARG A 126 1.03 10.83 0.66
N ALA A 127 0.75 9.68 1.27
CA ALA A 127 -0.47 9.44 2.05
C ALA A 127 -0.73 10.54 3.11
N ILE A 128 0.34 11.04 3.73
CA ILE A 128 0.37 12.19 4.63
C ILE A 128 1.48 13.14 4.14
N ASP A 129 1.13 14.40 3.89
CA ASP A 129 2.10 15.40 3.47
C ASP A 129 2.92 15.96 4.66
N GLY A 130 3.94 16.78 4.37
CA GLY A 130 4.78 17.39 5.42
C GLY A 130 4.06 18.38 6.34
N LYS A 131 2.77 18.64 6.11
CA LYS A 131 1.88 19.48 6.93
C LYS A 131 0.78 18.65 7.62
N ASN A 132 0.89 17.32 7.61
CA ASN A 132 -0.10 16.38 8.14
C ASN A 132 -1.47 16.41 7.45
N HIS A 133 -1.55 16.86 6.20
CA HIS A 133 -2.78 16.72 5.42
C HIS A 133 -2.90 15.32 4.81
N SER A 134 -4.10 14.77 4.90
CA SER A 134 -4.43 13.46 4.33
C SER A 134 -4.61 13.53 2.82
N LEU A 135 -3.93 12.63 2.10
CA LEU A 135 -4.14 12.41 0.67
C LEU A 135 -5.62 12.10 0.35
N ILE A 136 -6.27 11.28 1.18
CA ILE A 136 -7.69 10.93 1.01
C ILE A 136 -8.56 12.18 1.07
N ALA A 137 -8.31 13.07 2.04
CA ALA A 137 -9.06 14.31 2.18
C ALA A 137 -8.89 15.22 0.96
N TRP A 138 -7.67 15.32 0.43
CA TRP A 138 -7.38 16.09 -0.77
C TRP A 138 -8.03 15.49 -2.03
N VAL A 139 -7.92 14.17 -2.24
CA VAL A 139 -8.52 13.46 -3.39
C VAL A 139 -10.03 13.63 -3.40
N ARG A 140 -10.70 13.60 -2.24
CA ARG A 140 -12.16 13.77 -2.13
C ARG A 140 -12.67 15.05 -2.80
N SER A 141 -11.87 16.12 -2.85
CA SER A 141 -12.23 17.38 -3.54
C SER A 141 -12.35 17.24 -5.06
N PHE A 142 -11.81 16.18 -5.66
CA PHE A 142 -11.79 15.94 -7.10
C PHE A 142 -12.76 14.84 -7.56
N LEU A 143 -13.49 14.22 -6.64
CA LEU A 143 -14.38 13.09 -6.96
C LEU A 143 -15.76 13.50 -7.48
N SER A 144 -16.01 14.80 -7.61
CA SER A 144 -17.29 15.36 -8.04
C SER A 144 -17.60 15.12 -9.51
N SER A 145 -16.59 14.97 -10.37
CA SER A 145 -16.80 14.69 -11.80
C SER A 145 -15.61 13.91 -12.41
N LYS A 146 -15.84 13.29 -13.58
CA LYS A 146 -14.80 12.50 -14.29
C LYS A 146 -13.64 13.34 -14.81
N ASP A 147 -13.86 14.63 -15.08
CA ASP A 147 -12.82 15.52 -15.62
C ASP A 147 -11.93 16.10 -14.51
N GLU A 148 -12.46 16.28 -13.31
CA GLU A 148 -11.69 16.69 -12.14
C GLU A 148 -10.66 15.63 -11.71
N VAL A 149 -10.96 14.35 -11.94
CA VAL A 149 -10.03 13.21 -11.70
C VAL A 149 -8.71 13.37 -12.46
N LEU A 150 -8.71 14.01 -13.63
CA LEU A 150 -7.46 14.23 -14.39
C LEU A 150 -6.57 15.30 -13.75
N LYS A 151 -7.14 16.21 -12.95
CA LYS A 151 -6.38 17.30 -12.31
C LYS A 151 -5.55 16.84 -11.11
N MET A 152 -5.84 15.66 -10.56
CA MET A 152 -5.09 15.11 -9.43
C MET A 152 -3.94 14.18 -9.85
N VAL A 153 -3.86 13.84 -11.15
CA VAL A 153 -2.85 12.91 -11.68
C VAL A 153 -1.45 13.49 -11.50
N ASP A 154 -0.50 12.62 -11.18
CA ASP A 154 0.91 12.96 -10.99
C ASP A 154 1.44 13.79 -12.17
N PRO A 155 1.78 15.09 -11.95
CA PRO A 155 2.30 15.95 -13.01
C PRO A 155 3.59 15.42 -13.65
N ALA A 156 4.37 14.61 -12.93
CA ALA A 156 5.61 14.03 -13.44
C ALA A 156 5.37 13.04 -14.60
N LEU A 157 4.17 12.47 -14.70
CA LEU A 157 3.79 11.64 -15.84
C LEU A 157 3.68 12.44 -17.14
N GLY A 158 3.45 13.76 -17.08
CA GLY A 158 3.43 14.64 -18.25
C GLY A 158 2.46 14.17 -19.33
N GLY A 159 1.29 13.66 -18.95
CA GLY A 159 0.27 13.12 -19.87
C GLY A 159 0.58 11.73 -20.44
N ARG A 160 1.70 11.09 -20.06
CA ARG A 160 2.08 9.75 -20.52
C ARG A 160 1.44 8.67 -19.64
N TYR A 161 0.14 8.48 -19.81
CA TYR A 161 -0.64 7.44 -19.15
C TYR A 161 -1.87 7.10 -19.98
N ASP A 162 -2.40 5.88 -19.81
CA ASP A 162 -3.68 5.49 -20.40
C ASP A 162 -4.83 6.00 -19.52
N VAL A 163 -5.69 6.85 -20.09
CA VAL A 163 -6.80 7.49 -19.37
C VAL A 163 -7.83 6.49 -18.84
N GLU A 164 -8.08 5.41 -19.59
CA GLU A 164 -9.08 4.40 -19.20
C GLU A 164 -8.53 3.46 -18.12
N GLN A 165 -7.24 3.13 -18.15
CA GLN A 165 -6.56 2.45 -17.05
C GLN A 165 -6.56 3.34 -15.80
N LEU A 166 -6.24 4.63 -15.95
CA LEU A 166 -6.24 5.58 -14.84
C LEU A 166 -7.61 5.68 -14.17
N ARG A 167 -8.69 5.79 -14.97
CA ARG A 167 -10.08 5.80 -14.46
C ARG A 167 -10.44 4.52 -13.72
N ARG A 168 -10.02 3.35 -14.23
CA ARG A 168 -10.25 2.05 -13.58
C ARG A 168 -9.51 1.94 -12.25
N VAL A 169 -8.23 2.32 -12.22
CA VAL A 169 -7.42 2.32 -10.99
C VAL A 169 -8.00 3.31 -9.97
N MET A 170 -8.46 4.48 -10.42
CA MET A 170 -9.10 5.44 -9.53
C MET A 170 -10.40 4.89 -8.93
N HIS A 171 -11.24 4.27 -9.76
CA HIS A 171 -12.48 3.66 -9.26
C HIS A 171 -12.21 2.55 -8.25
N ALA A 172 -11.23 1.68 -8.52
CA ALA A 172 -10.78 0.68 -7.55
C ALA A 172 -10.29 1.31 -6.25
N ALA A 173 -9.47 2.37 -6.32
CA ALA A 173 -9.01 3.09 -5.14
C ALA A 173 -10.17 3.64 -4.30
N GLN A 174 -11.19 4.25 -4.93
CA GLN A 174 -12.39 4.76 -4.24
C GLN A 174 -13.12 3.67 -3.47
N LEU A 175 -13.34 2.51 -4.10
CA LEU A 175 -13.99 1.37 -3.47
C LEU A 175 -13.17 0.85 -2.27
N CYS A 176 -11.85 0.85 -2.39
CA CYS A 176 -10.93 0.42 -1.33
C CYS A 176 -10.94 1.35 -0.12
N ILE A 177 -10.96 2.68 -0.32
CA ILE A 177 -10.93 3.67 0.77
C ILE A 177 -12.30 4.00 1.35
N HIS A 178 -13.31 3.18 1.06
CA HIS A 178 -14.66 3.40 1.57
C HIS A 178 -14.68 3.37 3.11
N THR A 179 -15.44 4.29 3.74
CA THR A 179 -15.50 4.43 5.20
C THR A 179 -16.06 3.17 5.86
N SER A 180 -17.09 2.57 5.26
CA SER A 180 -17.63 1.27 5.66
C SER A 180 -16.77 0.11 5.12
N PRO A 181 -16.15 -0.72 5.98
CA PRO A 181 -15.34 -1.87 5.56
C PRO A 181 -16.11 -2.92 4.75
N ALA A 182 -17.42 -3.06 5.02
CA ALA A 182 -18.28 -4.02 4.34
C ALA A 182 -18.48 -3.69 2.85
N GLN A 183 -18.34 -2.42 2.48
CA GLN A 183 -18.47 -1.96 1.09
C GLN A 183 -17.14 -1.99 0.33
N ARG A 184 -16.02 -2.18 1.03
CA ARG A 184 -14.74 -2.40 0.37
C ARG A 184 -14.76 -3.76 -0.34
N PRO A 185 -14.16 -3.91 -1.51
CA PRO A 185 -14.09 -5.18 -2.21
C PRO A 185 -13.18 -6.17 -1.45
N ARG A 186 -13.14 -7.42 -1.90
CA ARG A 186 -12.05 -8.36 -1.57
C ARG A 186 -10.89 -8.12 -2.52
N MET A 187 -9.66 -8.37 -2.08
CA MET A 187 -8.48 -8.24 -2.94
C MET A 187 -8.59 -9.08 -4.23
N SER A 188 -9.22 -10.26 -4.16
CA SER A 188 -9.46 -11.10 -5.35
C SER A 188 -10.43 -10.51 -6.37
N GLN A 189 -11.22 -9.50 -6.01
CA GLN A 189 -12.12 -8.79 -6.93
C GLN A 189 -11.43 -7.59 -7.60
N LEU A 190 -10.21 -7.26 -7.16
CA LEU A 190 -9.39 -6.17 -7.70
C LEU A 190 -8.27 -6.67 -8.64
N ALA A 191 -8.04 -7.98 -8.67
CA ALA A 191 -6.97 -8.65 -9.42
C ALA A 191 -7.31 -8.87 -10.89
#